data_AF-A0A401MDM7-F1
#
_entry.id   AF-A0A401MDM7-F1
#
_cell.length_a   1.000
_cell.length_b   1.000
_cell.length_c   1.000
_cell.angle_alpha   90.00
_cell.angle_beta   90.00
_cell.angle_gamma   90.00
#
_symmetry.space_group_name_H-M   'P 1'
#
loop_
_entity.id
_entity.type
_entity.pdbx_description
1 polymer ?
#
loop_
_entity_poly.entity_id
_entity_poly.type
_entity_poly.pdbx_seq_one_letter_code
_entity_poly.pdbx_strand_id
1 'polypeptide(L)'
;MKSPIEDVRIGDEILATDPKTGKTVVKKVTAEIKGEGIKDLVTITLNVAGRKVQVTATAGHPFWVPGLAEWIDAGDLVPGQTLRTEAGKPVRITDIDRSARSATVHNLTVADLHTYYVLAGATPVLVHNSNGKGCGPSGSGISARHENAGDLGQYADGQSTRDPASQWYHEELSNDELLDGINNADEGDGILVSRDGTILGGHHRKDEILRRIKDGRIDPDTQIRIDVYDGD
;
A
#
# COMPACT_ATOMS: atom_id res chain seq x y z
N MET A 1 0.84 13.35 19.25
CA MET A 1 2.06 14.12 18.92
C MET A 1 2.22 14.10 17.40
N LYS A 2 2.86 15.10 16.78
CA LYS A 2 3.11 15.13 15.32
C LYS A 2 4.61 14.93 15.12
N SER A 3 5.00 13.82 14.51
CA SER A 3 6.41 13.46 14.29
C SER A 3 6.72 13.44 12.79
N PRO A 4 7.90 13.91 12.36
CA PRO A 4 8.41 13.63 11.02
C PRO A 4 8.40 12.11 10.75
N ILE A 5 8.10 11.70 9.51
CA ILE A 5 8.00 10.27 9.16
C ILE A 5 9.33 9.52 9.37
N GLU A 6 10.46 10.22 9.28
CA GLU A 6 11.81 9.71 9.55
C GLU A 6 12.09 9.46 11.05
N ASP A 7 11.28 10.04 11.95
CA ASP A 7 11.42 9.92 13.41
C ASP A 7 10.42 8.95 14.03
N VAL A 8 9.43 8.49 13.27
CA VAL A 8 8.45 7.51 13.72
C VAL A 8 9.12 6.16 13.89
N ARG A 9 8.83 5.47 14.98
CA ARG A 9 9.39 4.15 15.30
C ARG A 9 8.32 3.06 15.38
N ILE A 10 8.72 1.81 15.13
CA ILE A 10 7.88 0.64 15.45
C ILE A 10 7.40 0.73 16.90
N GLY A 11 6.09 0.54 17.10
CA GLY A 11 5.42 0.65 18.39
C GLY A 11 4.80 2.02 18.67
N ASP A 12 5.14 3.07 17.92
CA ASP A 12 4.52 4.38 18.04
C ASP A 12 3.03 4.34 17.67
N GLU A 13 2.23 5.16 18.33
CA GLU A 13 0.81 5.31 18.06
C GLU A 13 0.54 6.48 17.12
N ILE A 14 -0.13 6.19 16.00
CA ILE A 14 -0.51 7.17 14.99
C ILE A 14 -2.01 7.11 14.69
N LEU A 15 -2.54 8.19 14.11
CA LEU A 15 -3.93 8.23 13.66
C LEU A 15 -4.08 7.59 12.27
N ALA A 16 -5.05 6.69 12.15
CA ALA A 16 -5.46 6.05 10.91
C ALA A 16 -6.96 6.25 10.70
N THR A 17 -7.41 6.36 9.46
CA THR A 17 -8.83 6.54 9.15
C THR A 17 -9.27 5.49 8.17
N ASP A 18 -10.26 4.69 8.58
CA ASP A 18 -10.92 3.77 7.68
C ASP A 18 -11.64 4.57 6.58
N PRO A 19 -11.27 4.42 5.30
CA PRO A 19 -11.87 5.18 4.21
C PRO A 19 -13.34 4.77 3.96
N LYS A 20 -13.74 3.54 4.31
CA LYS A 20 -15.11 3.03 4.13
C LYS A 20 -16.07 3.63 5.14
N THR A 21 -15.67 3.64 6.42
CA THR A 21 -16.53 4.15 7.51
C THR A 21 -16.27 5.62 7.84
N GLY A 22 -15.13 6.15 7.39
CA GLY A 22 -14.65 7.49 7.75
C GLY A 22 -14.21 7.61 9.21
N LYS A 23 -14.15 6.51 9.96
CA LYS A 23 -13.81 6.51 11.39
C LYS A 23 -12.31 6.60 11.58
N THR A 24 -11.87 7.59 12.34
CA THR A 24 -10.48 7.76 12.75
C THR A 24 -10.23 7.03 14.08
N VAL A 25 -9.16 6.25 14.15
CA VAL A 25 -8.72 5.54 15.35
C VAL A 25 -7.21 5.61 15.50
N VAL A 26 -6.72 5.38 16.71
CA VAL A 26 -5.29 5.24 17.00
C VAL A 26 -4.86 3.81 16.68
N LYS A 27 -3.75 3.67 15.97
CA LYS A 27 -3.13 2.38 15.61
C LYS A 27 -1.63 2.44 15.83
N LYS A 28 -1.04 1.27 16.11
CA LYS A 28 0.41 1.13 16.27
C LYS A 28 1.09 1.00 14.92
N VAL A 29 2.28 1.59 14.83
CA VAL A 29 3.22 1.35 13.75
C VAL A 29 3.84 -0.02 13.94
N THR A 30 3.78 -0.87 12.92
CA THR A 30 4.29 -2.26 12.97
C THR A 30 5.49 -2.49 12.08
N ALA A 31 5.79 -1.57 11.14
CA ALA A 31 7.03 -1.59 10.36
C ALA A 31 7.41 -0.19 9.87
N GLU A 32 8.71 0.01 9.63
CA GLU A 32 9.28 1.19 8.98
C GLU A 32 9.94 0.72 7.67
N ILE A 33 9.59 1.34 6.56
CA ILE A 33 10.15 1.02 5.23
C ILE A 33 10.95 2.22 4.75
N LYS A 34 12.19 1.97 4.35
CA LYS A 34 13.11 2.98 3.79
C LYS A 34 13.55 2.54 2.41
N GLY A 35 13.30 3.39 1.41
CA GLY A 35 13.79 3.20 0.04
C GLY A 35 14.82 4.27 -0.31
N GLU A 36 15.85 3.90 -1.07
CA GLU A 36 16.88 4.81 -1.57
C GLU A 36 17.11 4.59 -3.07
N GLY A 37 17.46 5.64 -3.81
CA GLY A 37 17.78 5.57 -5.24
C GLY A 37 17.00 6.58 -6.06
N ILE A 38 17.06 6.43 -7.39
CA ILE A 38 16.28 7.27 -8.31
C ILE A 38 14.80 6.97 -8.12
N LYS A 39 14.02 7.99 -7.81
CA LYS A 39 12.57 7.92 -7.60
C LYS A 39 11.86 8.95 -8.45
N ASP A 40 10.72 8.56 -9.01
CA ASP A 40 9.74 9.48 -9.57
C ASP A 40 8.95 10.09 -8.42
N LEU A 41 9.14 11.38 -8.20
CA LEU A 41 8.57 12.14 -7.10
C LEU A 41 7.54 13.13 -7.64
N VAL A 42 6.47 13.28 -6.88
CA VAL A 42 5.40 14.23 -7.12
C VAL A 42 5.27 15.14 -5.91
N THR A 43 5.43 16.44 -6.14
CA THR A 43 5.17 17.47 -5.14
C THR A 43 3.78 18.04 -5.36
N ILE A 44 2.90 17.80 -4.38
CA ILE A 44 1.51 18.24 -4.38
C ILE A 44 1.41 19.52 -3.56
N THR A 45 0.99 20.61 -4.19
CA THR A 45 0.73 21.87 -3.49
C THR A 45 -0.74 22.00 -3.16
N LEU A 46 -1.03 22.18 -1.88
CA LEU A 46 -2.37 22.31 -1.32
C LEU A 46 -2.64 23.73 -0.84
N ASN A 47 -3.88 24.21 -1.00
CA ASN A 47 -4.33 25.45 -0.39
C ASN A 47 -5.08 25.17 0.91
N VAL A 48 -4.47 25.55 2.03
CA VAL A 48 -5.02 25.41 3.37
C VAL A 48 -5.25 26.79 3.94
N ALA A 49 -6.52 27.17 4.09
CA ALA A 49 -6.92 28.47 4.65
C ALA A 49 -6.20 29.68 4.00
N GLY A 50 -6.01 29.64 2.68
CA GLY A 50 -5.33 30.70 1.92
C GLY A 50 -3.82 30.58 1.85
N ARG A 51 -3.21 29.57 2.48
CA ARG A 51 -1.76 29.32 2.47
C ARG A 51 -1.42 28.11 1.61
N LYS A 52 -0.37 28.22 0.81
CA LYS A 52 0.20 27.08 0.08
C LYS A 52 1.05 26.24 1.03
N VAL A 53 0.78 24.94 1.06
CA VAL A 53 1.58 23.93 1.74
C VAL A 53 1.87 22.79 0.77
N GLN A 54 2.95 22.04 1.00
CA GLN A 54 3.39 21.00 0.08
C GLN A 54 3.55 19.67 0.80
N VAL A 55 3.30 18.59 0.06
CA VAL A 55 3.68 17.23 0.40
C VAL A 55 4.35 16.62 -0.83
N THR A 56 5.45 15.91 -0.63
CA THR A 56 6.13 15.18 -1.69
C THR A 56 5.99 13.70 -1.42
N ALA A 57 5.60 12.94 -2.43
CA ALA A 57 5.50 11.49 -2.40
C ALA A 57 6.08 10.89 -3.69
N THR A 58 6.28 9.58 -3.72
CA THR A 58 6.55 8.87 -4.98
C THR A 58 5.32 8.90 -5.89
N ALA A 59 5.52 8.80 -7.20
CA ALA A 59 4.46 8.95 -8.19
C ALA A 59 3.31 7.95 -8.02
N GLY A 60 3.57 6.69 -7.67
CA GLY A 60 2.49 5.74 -7.41
C GLY A 60 1.93 5.77 -5.99
N HIS A 61 2.36 6.70 -5.12
CA HIS A 61 1.82 6.75 -3.78
C HIS A 61 0.39 7.30 -3.78
N PRO A 62 -0.62 6.59 -3.25
CA PRO A 62 -2.00 6.99 -3.43
C PRO A 62 -2.50 7.90 -2.33
N PHE A 63 -3.36 8.82 -2.77
CA PHE A 63 -4.08 9.77 -1.93
C PHE A 63 -5.59 9.55 -2.08
N TRP A 64 -6.31 9.65 -0.96
CA TRP A 64 -7.77 9.53 -1.00
C TRP A 64 -8.41 10.81 -1.53
N VAL A 65 -9.20 10.68 -2.60
CA VAL A 65 -9.95 11.77 -3.24
C VAL A 65 -11.44 11.64 -2.91
N PRO A 66 -11.97 12.39 -1.93
CA PRO A 66 -13.35 12.21 -1.45
C PRO A 66 -14.41 12.46 -2.50
N GLY A 67 -14.16 13.37 -3.44
CA GLY A 67 -15.12 13.71 -4.50
C GLY A 67 -15.35 12.58 -5.49
N LEU A 68 -14.43 11.61 -5.56
CA LEU A 68 -14.50 10.42 -6.42
C LEU A 68 -14.72 9.15 -5.60
N ALA A 69 -14.54 9.20 -4.27
CA ALA A 69 -14.52 8.03 -3.40
C ALA A 69 -13.50 6.97 -3.86
N GLU A 70 -12.34 7.46 -4.32
CA GLU A 70 -11.29 6.64 -4.92
C GLU A 70 -9.91 7.02 -4.36
N TRP A 71 -9.00 6.04 -4.37
CA TRP A 71 -7.58 6.23 -4.20
C TRP A 71 -6.97 6.56 -5.57
N ILE A 72 -6.22 7.66 -5.64
CA ILE A 72 -5.55 8.10 -6.87
C ILE A 72 -4.07 8.25 -6.58
N ASP A 73 -3.25 7.68 -7.44
CA ASP A 73 -1.80 7.78 -7.40
C ASP A 73 -1.35 9.24 -7.50
N ALA A 74 -0.31 9.62 -6.77
CA ALA A 74 0.21 10.98 -6.75
C ALA A 74 0.49 11.51 -8.17
N GLY A 75 1.01 10.65 -9.04
CA GLY A 75 1.35 10.90 -10.43
C GLY A 75 0.14 11.23 -11.30
N ASP A 76 -1.05 10.77 -10.91
CA ASP A 76 -2.31 10.96 -11.64
C ASP A 76 -3.20 12.04 -11.03
N LEU A 77 -2.82 12.58 -9.88
CA LEU A 77 -3.51 13.73 -9.30
C LEU A 77 -3.44 14.95 -10.24
N VAL A 78 -4.53 15.71 -10.25
CA VAL A 78 -4.65 16.94 -11.04
C VAL A 78 -5.08 18.13 -10.18
N PRO A 79 -4.59 19.35 -10.50
CA PRO A 79 -5.08 20.56 -9.86
C PRO A 79 -6.60 20.67 -9.92
N GLY A 80 -7.21 21.11 -8.82
CA GLY A 80 -8.66 21.21 -8.68
C GLY A 80 -9.32 20.03 -7.95
N GLN A 81 -8.67 18.87 -7.87
CA GLN A 81 -9.08 17.79 -6.97
C GLN A 81 -8.89 18.20 -5.49
N THR A 82 -9.49 17.42 -4.60
CA THR A 82 -9.38 17.61 -3.16
C THR A 82 -8.94 16.34 -2.45
N LEU A 83 -8.13 16.48 -1.41
CA LEU A 83 -7.68 15.38 -0.55
C LEU A 83 -8.35 15.44 0.83
N ARG A 84 -8.48 14.30 1.52
CA ARG A 84 -9.07 14.25 2.87
C ARG A 84 -8.05 14.61 3.95
N THR A 85 -8.46 15.48 4.88
CA THR A 85 -7.71 15.77 6.11
C THR A 85 -8.19 14.94 7.31
N GLU A 86 -7.44 14.97 8.41
CA GLU A 86 -7.80 14.32 9.69
C GLU A 86 -9.19 14.75 10.19
N ALA A 87 -9.48 16.04 10.13
CA ALA A 87 -10.79 16.59 10.53
C ALA A 87 -11.93 16.25 9.55
N GLY A 88 -11.70 15.40 8.56
CA GLY A 88 -12.66 15.02 7.52
C GLY A 88 -12.93 16.10 6.47
N LYS A 89 -12.36 17.31 6.63
CA LYS A 89 -12.54 18.41 5.67
C LYS A 89 -11.65 18.22 4.45
N PRO A 90 -12.16 18.42 3.22
CA PRO A 90 -11.34 18.34 2.02
C PRO A 90 -10.40 19.56 1.90
N VAL A 91 -9.19 19.33 1.39
CA VAL A 91 -8.20 20.37 1.03
C VAL A 91 -7.95 20.33 -0.47
N ARG A 92 -7.94 21.49 -1.14
CA ARG A 92 -7.80 21.58 -2.60
C ARG A 92 -6.35 21.53 -3.04
N ILE A 93 -6.08 20.72 -4.07
CA ILE A 93 -4.84 20.72 -4.84
C ILE A 93 -4.83 21.94 -5.76
N THR A 94 -3.78 22.75 -5.66
CA THR A 94 -3.59 23.92 -6.51
C THR A 94 -2.50 23.76 -7.56
N ASP A 95 -1.55 22.85 -7.33
CA ASP A 95 -0.43 22.64 -8.25
C ASP A 95 0.17 21.25 -8.04
N ILE A 96 0.73 20.68 -9.12
CA ILE A 96 1.39 19.37 -9.14
C ILE A 96 2.70 19.51 -9.92
N ASP A 97 3.82 19.22 -9.27
CA ASP A 97 5.15 19.20 -9.88
C ASP A 97 5.71 17.76 -9.88
N ARG A 98 6.27 17.32 -11.01
CA ARG A 98 6.78 15.95 -11.19
C ARG A 98 8.27 16.00 -11.50
N SER A 99 9.06 15.18 -10.80
CA SER A 99 10.51 15.15 -10.97
C SER A 99 11.06 13.74 -10.73
N ALA A 100 12.10 13.36 -11.47
CA ALA A 100 12.85 12.13 -11.21
C ALA A 100 14.21 12.50 -10.60
N ARG A 101 14.49 12.05 -9.37
CA ARG A 101 15.78 12.33 -8.70
C ARG A 101 16.14 11.25 -7.69
N SER A 102 17.43 11.19 -7.35
CA SER A 102 17.86 10.36 -6.21
C SER A 102 17.26 10.92 -4.92
N ALA A 103 16.54 10.08 -4.18
CA ALA A 103 15.90 10.46 -2.92
C ALA A 103 15.82 9.27 -1.97
N THR A 104 15.79 9.58 -0.68
CA THR A 104 15.38 8.66 0.37
C THR A 104 13.90 8.86 0.63
N VAL A 105 13.13 7.78 0.62
CA VAL A 105 11.69 7.80 0.87
C VAL A 105 11.36 6.90 2.05
N HIS A 106 10.36 7.31 2.83
CA HIS A 106 9.92 6.62 4.04
C HIS A 106 8.45 6.22 3.89
N ASN A 107 8.10 5.02 4.35
CA ASN A 107 6.73 4.53 4.46
C ASN A 107 6.57 3.79 5.80
N LEU A 108 5.35 3.75 6.35
CA LEU A 108 5.07 3.20 7.67
C LEU A 108 3.96 2.17 7.60
N THR A 109 4.16 1.00 8.20
CA THR A 109 3.07 0.04 8.39
C THR A 109 2.24 0.34 9.61
N VAL A 110 0.92 0.33 9.44
CA VAL A 110 -0.06 0.64 10.49
C VAL A 110 -1.01 -0.53 10.67
N ALA A 111 -1.17 -0.98 11.92
CA ALA A 111 -2.04 -2.12 12.23
C ALA A 111 -3.48 -1.91 11.71
N ASP A 112 -4.00 -2.92 11.01
CA ASP A 112 -5.38 -3.12 10.54
C ASP A 112 -5.95 -2.13 9.53
N LEU A 113 -5.51 -0.86 9.51
CA LEU A 113 -6.18 0.20 8.76
C LEU A 113 -5.39 0.77 7.59
N HIS A 114 -4.17 0.30 7.34
CA HIS A 114 -3.33 0.58 6.16
C HIS A 114 -3.38 2.02 5.64
N THR A 115 -3.64 2.98 6.52
CA THR A 115 -3.75 4.40 6.19
C THR A 115 -3.15 5.18 7.34
N TYR A 116 -2.55 6.30 7.02
CA TYR A 116 -2.04 7.24 8.00
C TYR A 116 -2.07 8.66 7.46
N TYR A 117 -1.81 9.61 8.32
CA TYR A 117 -1.75 11.01 7.95
C TYR A 117 -0.30 11.48 7.77
N VAL A 118 0.02 12.01 6.59
CA VAL A 118 1.26 12.77 6.36
C VAL A 118 0.99 14.26 6.46
N LEU A 119 1.95 15.02 6.97
CA LEU A 119 1.80 16.46 7.15
C LEU A 119 2.28 17.22 5.92
N ALA A 120 1.35 17.90 5.24
CA ALA A 120 1.65 18.99 4.32
C ALA A 120 1.78 20.29 5.14
N GLY A 121 3.00 20.65 5.52
CA GLY A 121 3.24 21.67 6.54
C GLY A 121 2.70 21.22 7.90
N ALA A 122 1.62 21.85 8.39
CA ALA A 122 0.93 21.42 9.62
C ALA A 122 -0.36 20.62 9.35
N THR A 123 -0.70 20.42 8.07
CA THR A 123 -2.00 19.88 7.64
C THR A 123 -1.90 18.39 7.37
N PRO A 124 -2.59 17.54 8.14
CA PRO A 124 -2.62 16.10 7.91
C PRO A 124 -3.43 15.78 6.65
N VAL A 125 -2.87 14.94 5.78
CA VAL A 125 -3.50 14.42 4.56
C VAL A 125 -3.48 12.90 4.62
N LEU A 126 -4.63 12.28 4.37
CA LEU A 126 -4.78 10.82 4.43
C LEU A 126 -4.06 10.17 3.26
N VAL A 127 -3.07 9.33 3.56
CA VAL A 127 -2.33 8.49 2.62
C VAL A 127 -2.49 7.03 2.97
N HIS A 128 -2.22 6.17 1.99
CA HIS A 128 -2.24 4.74 2.19
C HIS A 128 -0.85 4.21 2.57
N ASN A 129 -0.80 3.34 3.55
CA ASN A 129 0.34 2.45 3.76
C ASN A 129 0.12 1.19 2.92
N SER A 130 0.84 1.11 1.80
CA SER A 130 0.98 -0.14 1.07
C SER A 130 2.18 -0.88 1.63
N ASN A 131 1.93 -1.93 2.39
CA ASN A 131 2.93 -2.90 2.78
C ASN A 131 2.50 -4.24 2.18
N GLY A 132 3.40 -4.88 1.44
CA GLY A 132 3.29 -6.29 1.12
C GLY A 132 3.32 -7.14 2.40
N LYS A 133 2.30 -7.07 3.25
CA LYS A 133 1.95 -8.06 4.26
C LYS A 133 0.43 -8.16 4.17
N GLY A 134 -0.03 -9.31 3.70
CA GLY A 134 -1.43 -9.55 3.37
C GLY A 134 -2.32 -9.44 4.61
N CYS A 135 -3.56 -9.02 4.41
CA CYS A 135 -4.59 -8.99 5.45
C CYS A 135 -5.17 -10.39 5.75
N GLY A 136 -4.33 -11.42 5.80
CA GLY A 136 -4.77 -12.77 6.12
C GLY A 136 -5.11 -12.92 7.61
N PRO A 137 -6.08 -13.77 7.99
CA PRO A 137 -6.15 -14.26 9.36
C PRO A 137 -4.77 -14.79 9.79
N SER A 138 -4.28 -14.39 10.96
CA SER A 138 -3.09 -14.98 11.58
C SER A 138 -3.55 -15.85 12.76
N GLY A 139 -3.18 -17.14 12.74
CA GLY A 139 -3.56 -18.12 13.77
C GLY A 139 -3.96 -19.49 13.23
N SER A 140 -3.96 -20.49 14.14
CA SER A 140 -4.20 -21.93 13.93
C SER A 140 -5.10 -22.29 12.73
N GLY A 141 -4.65 -23.24 11.90
CA GLY A 141 -5.39 -23.72 10.72
C GLY A 141 -4.86 -23.23 9.38
N ILE A 142 -3.65 -22.68 9.31
CA ILE A 142 -2.96 -22.37 8.05
C ILE A 142 -1.86 -23.40 7.80
N SER A 143 -1.87 -23.99 6.61
CA SER A 143 -0.77 -24.80 6.09
C SER A 143 -0.09 -24.09 4.92
N ALA A 144 1.16 -24.42 4.61
CA ALA A 144 1.90 -23.81 3.50
C ALA A 144 2.35 -24.87 2.50
N ARG A 145 2.30 -24.53 1.21
CA ARG A 145 2.85 -25.34 0.12
C ARG A 145 3.52 -24.47 -0.93
N HIS A 146 4.32 -25.09 -1.80
CA HIS A 146 4.92 -24.40 -2.94
C HIS A 146 4.22 -24.82 -4.23
N GLU A 147 4.02 -23.84 -5.10
CA GLU A 147 3.38 -24.01 -6.41
C GLU A 147 4.14 -23.22 -7.47
N ASN A 148 3.89 -23.55 -8.74
CA ASN A 148 4.39 -22.75 -9.85
C ASN A 148 3.68 -21.39 -9.85
N ALA A 149 4.44 -20.31 -10.02
CA ALA A 149 3.91 -18.96 -10.11
C ALA A 149 2.83 -18.81 -11.21
N GLY A 150 2.95 -19.56 -12.31
CA GLY A 150 1.97 -19.59 -13.39
C GLY A 150 0.61 -20.16 -12.99
N ASP A 151 0.54 -21.00 -11.96
CA ASP A 151 -0.69 -21.65 -11.50
C ASP A 151 -1.59 -20.67 -10.72
N LEU A 152 -1.08 -19.50 -10.32
CA LEU A 152 -1.85 -18.48 -9.61
C LEU A 152 -3.13 -18.04 -10.34
N GLY A 153 -3.16 -18.16 -11.67
CA GLY A 153 -4.33 -17.85 -12.48
C GLY A 153 -5.55 -18.75 -12.22
N GLN A 154 -5.36 -19.89 -11.54
CA GLN A 154 -6.44 -20.84 -11.25
C GLN A 154 -7.31 -20.44 -10.05
N TYR A 155 -6.79 -19.58 -9.16
CA TYR A 155 -7.49 -19.18 -7.94
C TYR A 155 -8.57 -18.14 -8.22
N ALA A 156 -9.76 -18.36 -7.68
CA ALA A 156 -10.86 -17.40 -7.73
C ALA A 156 -10.56 -16.19 -6.83
N ASP A 157 -11.01 -15.01 -7.24
CA ASP A 157 -10.83 -13.79 -6.43
C ASP A 157 -11.90 -13.73 -5.33
N GLY A 158 -11.49 -13.84 -4.06
CA GLY A 158 -12.41 -13.85 -2.90
C GLY A 158 -12.75 -12.50 -2.32
N GLN A 159 -12.00 -11.46 -2.66
CA GLN A 159 -12.26 -10.10 -2.22
C GLN A 159 -12.06 -9.14 -3.40
N SER A 160 -13.04 -8.25 -3.62
CA SER A 160 -12.86 -7.08 -4.50
C SER A 160 -12.09 -6.01 -3.75
N THR A 161 -10.77 -6.12 -3.70
CA THR A 161 -9.91 -5.00 -3.34
C THR A 161 -8.98 -4.75 -4.52
N ARG A 162 -9.52 -4.11 -5.56
CA ARG A 162 -8.71 -3.18 -6.35
C ARG A 162 -8.37 -2.05 -5.40
N ASP A 163 -7.36 -2.26 -4.58
CA ASP A 163 -6.61 -1.18 -3.95
C ASP A 163 -5.41 -0.90 -4.86
N PRO A 164 -5.45 0.14 -5.70
CA PRO A 164 -4.33 0.50 -6.59
C PRO A 164 -3.01 0.66 -5.82
N ALA A 165 -3.09 1.07 -4.54
CA ALA A 165 -1.94 1.25 -3.67
C ALA A 165 -1.13 -0.03 -3.44
N SER A 166 -1.85 -1.14 -3.28
CA SER A 166 -1.27 -2.45 -3.01
C SER A 166 -0.54 -3.02 -4.23
N GLN A 167 -1.02 -2.72 -5.45
CA GLN A 167 -0.31 -3.10 -6.68
C GLN A 167 0.99 -2.28 -6.84
N TRP A 168 0.97 -0.97 -6.55
CA TRP A 168 2.13 -0.10 -6.73
C TRP A 168 3.37 -0.48 -5.90
N TYR A 169 3.21 -0.91 -4.63
CA TYR A 169 4.36 -1.34 -3.81
C TYR A 169 5.11 -2.49 -4.46
N HIS A 170 4.39 -3.48 -5.00
CA HIS A 170 4.99 -4.64 -5.64
C HIS A 170 5.54 -4.35 -7.04
N GLU A 171 4.99 -3.36 -7.77
CA GLU A 171 5.53 -2.92 -9.05
C GLU A 171 6.94 -2.32 -8.91
N GLU A 172 7.24 -1.64 -7.78
CA GLU A 172 8.57 -1.08 -7.51
C GLU A 172 9.58 -2.09 -6.92
N LEU A 173 9.13 -3.25 -6.43
CA LEU A 173 10.04 -4.29 -5.97
C LEU A 173 10.81 -4.90 -7.14
N SER A 174 12.09 -5.20 -6.93
CA SER A 174 12.78 -6.15 -7.81
C SER A 174 12.09 -7.52 -7.80
N ASN A 175 12.38 -8.37 -8.79
CA ASN A 175 11.82 -9.72 -8.79
C ASN A 175 12.18 -10.48 -7.51
N ASP A 176 13.41 -10.30 -7.03
CA ASP A 176 13.91 -10.99 -5.86
C ASP A 176 13.20 -10.51 -4.59
N GLU A 177 13.00 -9.21 -4.41
CA GLU A 177 12.27 -8.67 -3.25
C GLU A 177 10.80 -9.06 -3.26
N LEU A 178 10.16 -9.11 -4.43
CA LEU A 178 8.78 -9.57 -4.57
C LEU A 178 8.66 -11.05 -4.17
N LEU A 179 9.54 -11.90 -4.70
CA LEU A 179 9.54 -13.33 -4.43
C LEU A 179 9.93 -13.63 -2.97
N ASP A 180 10.88 -12.89 -2.40
CA ASP A 180 11.24 -12.96 -0.99
C ASP A 180 10.05 -12.60 -0.09
N GLY A 181 9.35 -11.51 -0.42
CA GLY A 181 8.14 -11.09 0.28
C GLY A 181 6.93 -12.03 0.12
N ILE A 182 7.00 -13.02 -0.78
CA ILE A 182 6.01 -14.12 -0.89
C ILE A 182 6.52 -15.34 -0.11
N ASN A 183 7.75 -15.75 -0.36
CA ASN A 183 8.30 -17.03 0.10
C ASN A 183 8.70 -17.03 1.57
N ASN A 184 9.13 -15.87 2.08
CA ASN A 184 9.60 -15.67 3.44
C ASN A 184 8.64 -14.80 4.28
N ALA A 185 7.39 -14.65 3.83
CA ALA A 185 6.35 -14.01 4.61
C ALA A 185 6.02 -14.80 5.88
N ASP A 186 5.59 -14.08 6.92
CA ASP A 186 4.94 -14.68 8.07
C ASP A 186 3.65 -15.40 7.62
N GLU A 187 3.19 -16.37 8.42
CA GLU A 187 1.98 -17.16 8.12
C GLU A 187 0.75 -16.25 7.91
N GLY A 188 0.13 -16.35 6.72
CA GLY A 188 -1.03 -15.54 6.32
C GLY A 188 -0.68 -14.18 5.71
N ASP A 189 0.57 -13.73 5.80
CA ASP A 189 1.04 -12.44 5.26
C ASP A 189 1.46 -12.53 3.77
N GLY A 190 1.66 -13.74 3.26
CA GLY A 190 2.05 -14.03 1.87
C GLY A 190 0.88 -14.00 0.88
N ILE A 191 0.77 -15.05 0.06
CA ILE A 191 -0.44 -15.34 -0.73
C ILE A 191 -1.24 -16.36 0.06
N LEU A 192 -2.46 -15.99 0.45
CA LEU A 192 -3.34 -16.83 1.26
C LEU A 192 -4.57 -17.21 0.45
N VAL A 193 -4.86 -18.51 0.39
CA VAL A 193 -6.05 -19.07 -0.26
C VAL A 193 -6.87 -19.87 0.72
N SER A 194 -8.17 -19.98 0.48
CA SER A 194 -9.02 -20.99 1.09
C SER A 194 -8.78 -22.35 0.43
N ARG A 195 -9.18 -23.41 1.12
CA ARG A 195 -9.15 -24.78 0.59
C ARG A 195 -9.97 -24.98 -0.69
N ASP A 196 -11.00 -24.17 -0.91
CA ASP A 196 -11.82 -24.21 -2.13
C ASP A 196 -11.22 -23.41 -3.30
N GLY A 197 -10.02 -22.86 -3.13
CA GLY A 197 -9.27 -22.20 -4.20
C GLY A 197 -9.63 -20.73 -4.38
N THR A 198 -10.06 -20.06 -3.31
CA THR A 198 -10.38 -18.63 -3.30
C THR A 198 -9.27 -17.82 -2.63
N ILE A 199 -8.79 -16.75 -3.25
CA ILE A 199 -7.80 -15.84 -2.64
C ILE A 199 -8.45 -15.12 -1.46
N LEU A 200 -7.88 -15.30 -0.27
CA LEU A 200 -8.25 -14.62 0.97
C LEU A 200 -7.31 -13.46 1.30
N GLY A 201 -6.07 -13.52 0.81
CA GLY A 201 -5.03 -12.51 1.04
C GLY A 201 -3.92 -12.54 -0.02
N GLY A 202 -3.18 -11.43 -0.19
CA GLY A 202 -2.06 -11.37 -1.14
C GLY A 202 -2.44 -11.21 -2.62
N HIS A 203 -3.69 -10.83 -2.94
CA HIS A 203 -4.19 -10.61 -4.31
C HIS A 203 -3.28 -9.70 -5.17
N HIS A 204 -2.74 -8.63 -4.59
CA HIS A 204 -1.82 -7.69 -5.24
C HIS A 204 -0.49 -8.34 -5.64
N ARG A 205 0.03 -9.30 -4.86
CA ARG A 205 1.20 -10.12 -5.23
C ARG A 205 0.87 -11.09 -6.35
N LYS A 206 -0.31 -11.70 -6.31
CA LYS A 206 -0.82 -12.55 -7.39
C LYS A 206 -0.86 -11.77 -8.70
N ASP A 207 -1.47 -10.58 -8.69
CA ASP A 207 -1.58 -9.72 -9.87
C ASP A 207 -0.20 -9.32 -10.41
N GLU A 208 0.73 -8.93 -9.52
CA GLU A 208 2.10 -8.56 -9.89
C GLU A 208 2.84 -9.73 -10.56
N ILE A 209 2.80 -10.91 -9.94
CA ILE A 209 3.45 -12.12 -10.46
C ILE A 209 2.89 -12.48 -11.83
N LEU A 210 1.56 -12.50 -11.99
CA LEU A 210 0.92 -12.81 -13.27
C LEU A 210 1.27 -11.79 -14.35
N ARG A 211 1.38 -10.50 -14.01
CA ARG A 211 1.84 -9.46 -14.94
C ARG A 211 3.31 -9.67 -15.33
N ARG A 212 4.19 -9.96 -14.36
CA ARG A 212 5.62 -10.21 -14.61
C ARG A 212 5.86 -11.46 -15.45
N ILE A 213 5.07 -12.52 -15.27
CA ILE A 213 5.08 -13.69 -16.13
C ILE A 213 4.69 -13.31 -17.56
N LYS A 214 3.58 -12.56 -17.71
CA LYS A 214 3.11 -12.10 -19.02
C LYS A 214 4.16 -11.24 -19.76
N ASP A 215 4.89 -10.40 -19.04
CA ASP A 215 5.93 -9.54 -19.59
C ASP A 215 7.30 -10.24 -19.73
N GLY A 216 7.41 -11.53 -19.34
CA GLY A 216 8.64 -12.32 -19.41
C GLY A 216 9.70 -11.99 -18.34
N ARG A 217 9.31 -11.25 -17.29
CA ARG A 217 10.19 -10.88 -16.18
C ARG A 217 10.31 -11.97 -15.11
N ILE A 218 9.33 -12.87 -14.99
CA ILE A 218 9.37 -14.01 -14.07
C ILE A 218 9.03 -15.28 -14.86
N ASP A 219 9.76 -16.36 -14.61
CA ASP A 219 9.48 -17.67 -15.19
C ASP A 219 8.21 -18.26 -14.55
N PRO A 220 7.20 -18.71 -15.32
CA PRO A 220 6.00 -19.32 -14.77
C PRO A 220 6.27 -20.55 -13.88
N ASP A 221 7.40 -21.24 -14.04
CA ASP A 221 7.80 -22.39 -13.22
C ASP A 221 8.51 -21.98 -11.92
N THR A 222 8.69 -20.67 -11.68
CA THR A 222 9.24 -20.14 -10.42
C THR A 222 8.40 -20.62 -9.24
N GLN A 223 9.04 -21.25 -8.26
CA GLN A 223 8.34 -21.72 -7.05
C GLN A 223 7.98 -20.55 -6.15
N ILE A 224 6.71 -20.50 -5.75
CA ILE A 224 6.19 -19.54 -4.78
C ILE A 224 5.45 -20.25 -3.65
N ARG A 225 5.56 -19.69 -2.44
CA ARG A 225 4.82 -20.14 -1.26
C ARG A 225 3.37 -19.67 -1.33
N ILE A 226 2.46 -20.61 -1.12
CA ILE A 226 1.02 -20.41 -0.94
C ILE A 226 0.65 -20.90 0.44
N ASP A 227 0.08 -20.01 1.24
CA ASP A 227 -0.56 -20.36 2.49
C ASP A 227 -2.02 -20.75 2.21
N VAL A 228 -2.50 -21.81 2.84
CA VAL A 228 -3.84 -22.37 2.69
C VAL A 228 -4.53 -22.33 4.04
N TYR A 229 -5.62 -21.57 4.14
CA TYR A 229 -6.49 -21.55 5.30
C TYR A 229 -7.45 -22.73 5.23
N ASP A 230 -7.30 -23.66 6.17
CA ASP A 230 -8.13 -24.86 6.28
C ASP A 230 -9.46 -24.59 6.99
N GLY A 231 -9.58 -23.48 7.73
CA GLY A 231 -10.72 -23.19 8.61
C GLY A 231 -10.84 -24.18 9.78
N ASP A 232 -11.52 -23.76 10.84
CA ASP A 232 -12.08 -24.69 11.83
C ASP A 232 -13.50 -25.14 11.40
#